data_AF-A0A9E0PSP8-F1
#
_entry.id   AF-A0A9E0PSP8-F1
#
_cell.length_a   1.000
_cell.length_b   1.000
_cell.length_c   1.000
_cell.angle_alpha   90.00
_cell.angle_beta   90.00
_cell.angle_gamma   90.00
#
_symmetry.space_group_name_H-M   'P 1'
#
loop_
_entity.id
_entity.type
_entity.pdbx_description
1 polymer ?
#
loop_
_entity_poly.entity_id
_entity_poly.type
_entity_poly.pdbx_seq_one_letter_code
_entity_poly.pdbx_strand_id
1 'polypeptide(L)' 'MHDYAHLLVNEMPTDIEQRDRRRQAIVDLVRRSRIASQEELRAKLAARGFEATQPSVSRDLRDLGVGKAA' A
#
# COMPACT_ATOMS: atom_id res chain seq x y z
N MET A 1 -41.43 -9.33 -0.52
CA MET A 1 -40.31 -9.10 -1.47
C MET A 1 -39.07 -8.96 -0.63
N HIS A 2 -38.29 -10.02 -0.50
CA HIS A 2 -37.22 -10.14 0.49
C HIS A 2 -36.16 -9.03 0.35
N ASP A 3 -35.78 -8.48 1.50
CA ASP A 3 -34.66 -7.56 1.73
C ASP A 3 -33.38 -7.96 0.99
N TYR A 4 -32.95 -7.13 0.02
CA TYR A 4 -31.57 -7.13 -0.48
C TYR A 4 -30.72 -6.03 0.18
N ALA A 5 -31.20 -5.43 1.28
CA ALA A 5 -30.46 -4.44 2.06
C ALA A 5 -29.32 -5.05 2.90
N HIS A 6 -29.19 -6.37 2.94
CA HIS A 6 -28.30 -7.07 3.88
C HIS A 6 -27.04 -7.71 3.25
N LEU A 7 -26.75 -7.51 1.96
CA LEU A 7 -25.71 -8.28 1.23
C LEU A 7 -24.44 -7.53 0.79
N LEU A 8 -24.27 -6.24 1.08
CA LEU A 8 -23.01 -5.52 0.81
C LEU A 8 -22.60 -4.56 1.94
N VAL A 9 -22.74 -5.03 3.18
CA VAL A 9 -21.93 -4.49 4.29
C VAL A 9 -20.57 -5.18 4.25
N ASN A 10 -19.80 -4.92 3.21
CA ASN A 10 -18.37 -5.18 3.21
C ASN A 10 -17.70 -3.95 2.62
N GLU A 11 -17.27 -3.09 3.52
CA GLU A 11 -16.70 -1.77 3.32
C GLU A 11 -15.67 -1.79 2.18
N MET A 12 -15.95 -1.06 1.10
CA MET A 12 -14.89 -0.69 0.18
C MET A 12 -13.90 0.14 0.98
N PRO A 13 -12.65 -0.32 1.16
CA PRO A 13 -11.70 0.38 1.99
C PRO A 13 -11.51 1.77 1.41
N THR A 14 -11.64 2.77 2.26
CA THR A 14 -11.51 4.17 1.83
C THR A 14 -10.10 4.42 1.29
N ASP A 15 -9.91 5.46 0.48
CA ASP A 15 -8.59 5.81 -0.06
C ASP A 15 -7.54 5.99 1.07
N ILE A 16 -7.99 6.48 2.23
CA ILE A 16 -7.17 6.65 3.43
C ILE A 16 -6.75 5.30 4.01
N GLU A 17 -7.69 4.36 4.19
CA GLU A 17 -7.37 3.03 4.71
C GLU A 17 -6.46 2.24 3.77
N GLN A 18 -6.67 2.34 2.45
CA GLN A 18 -5.81 1.69 1.47
C GLN A 18 -4.40 2.27 1.49
N ARG A 19 -4.28 3.59 1.64
CA ARG A 19 -2.98 4.24 1.80
C ARG A 19 -2.29 3.79 3.08
N ASP A 20 -3.00 3.70 4.21
CA ASP A 20 -2.40 3.33 5.48
C ASP A 20 -1.96 1.85 5.50
N ARG A 21 -2.77 0.94 4.94
CA ARG A 21 -2.39 -0.47 4.74
C ARG A 21 -1.17 -0.60 3.83
N ARG A 22 -1.13 0.17 2.72
CA ARG A 22 0.02 0.20 1.82
C ARG A 22 1.28 0.71 2.54
N ARG A 23 1.18 1.77 3.35
CA ARG A 23 2.28 2.32 4.14
C ARG A 23 2.84 1.29 5.12
N GLN A 24 1.97 0.56 5.80
CA GLN A 24 2.40 -0.53 6.68
C GLN A 24 3.17 -1.61 5.91
N ALA A 25 2.68 -1.99 4.72
CA ALA A 25 3.38 -2.94 3.85
C ALA A 25 4.74 -2.40 3.37
N ILE A 26 4.87 -1.10 3.08
CA ILE A 26 6.16 -0.46 2.74
C ILE A 26 7.15 -0.61 3.90
N VAL A 27 6.74 -0.28 5.13
CA VAL A 27 7.59 -0.39 6.32
C VAL A 27 8.06 -1.82 6.52
N ASP A 28 7.15 -2.79 6.42
CA ASP A 28 7.49 -4.21 6.58
C ASP A 28 8.47 -4.70 5.49
N LEU A 29 8.27 -4.25 4.24
CA LEU A 29 9.13 -4.61 3.12
C LEU A 29 10.55 -4.08 3.27
N VAL A 30 10.68 -2.82 3.67
CA VAL A 30 11.98 -2.14 3.88
C VAL A 30 12.72 -2.73 5.07
N ARG A 31 12.00 -3.13 6.13
CA ARG A 31 12.61 -3.80 7.30
C ARG A 31 13.10 -5.21 7.01
N ARG A 32 12.39 -5.95 6.14
CA ARG A 32 12.67 -7.37 5.87
C ARG A 32 13.62 -7.59 4.68
N SER A 33 13.76 -6.61 3.80
CA SER A 33 14.56 -6.77 2.59
C SER A 33 15.23 -5.47 2.17
N ARG A 34 16.45 -5.56 1.62
CA ARG A 34 17.03 -4.43 0.91
C ARG A 34 16.23 -4.20 -0.37
N ILE A 35 15.81 -2.95 -0.57
CA ILE A 35 15.07 -2.53 -1.77
C ILE A 35 15.95 -1.53 -2.50
N ALA A 36 16.31 -1.84 -3.74
CA ALA A 36 17.25 -1.06 -4.54
C ALA A 36 16.55 0.09 -5.30
N SER A 37 15.24 -0.01 -5.56
CA SER A 37 14.50 1.00 -6.31
C SER A 37 13.03 1.11 -5.94
N GLN A 38 12.41 2.24 -6.30
CA GLN A 38 10.96 2.44 -6.17
C GLN A 38 10.16 1.45 -7.02
N GLU A 39 10.71 1.04 -8.16
CA GLU A 39 10.07 0.05 -9.04
C GLU A 39 10.07 -1.34 -8.42
N GLU A 40 11.17 -1.73 -7.77
CA GLU A 40 11.23 -2.97 -6.99
C GLU A 40 10.24 -2.95 -5.83
N LEU A 41 10.14 -1.82 -5.11
CA LEU A 41 9.13 -1.65 -4.06
C LEU A 41 7.72 -1.84 -4.61
N ARG A 42 7.41 -1.20 -5.75
CA ARG A 42 6.11 -1.30 -6.42
C ARG A 42 5.78 -2.74 -6.80
N ALA A 43 6.72 -3.47 -7.39
CA ALA A 43 6.53 -4.88 -7.74
C ALA A 43 6.23 -5.73 -6.49
N LYS A 44 6.97 -5.52 -5.40
CA LYS A 44 6.77 -6.23 -4.12
C LYS A 44 5.45 -5.88 -3.42
N LEU A 45 4.95 -4.66 -3.60
CA LEU A 45 3.63 -4.21 -3.13
C LEU A 45 2.50 -4.83 -3.96
N ALA A 46 2.64 -4.85 -5.29
CA ALA A 46 1.69 -5.48 -6.19
C ALA A 46 1.54 -6.98 -5.88
N ALA A 47 2.65 -7.68 -5.61
CA ALA A 47 2.65 -9.07 -5.17
C ALA A 47 1.92 -9.32 -3.84
N ARG A 48 1.65 -8.26 -3.05
CA ARG A 48 0.87 -8.29 -1.80
C ARG A 48 -0.55 -7.77 -1.98
N GLY A 49 -0.99 -7.49 -3.21
CA GLY A 49 -2.31 -6.96 -3.51
C GLY A 49 -2.45 -5.44 -3.35
N PHE A 50 -1.33 -4.72 -3.19
CA PHE A 50 -1.34 -3.25 -3.13
C PHE A 50 -1.01 -2.67 -4.50
N GLU A 51 -2.03 -2.22 -5.22
CA GLU A 51 -1.81 -1.42 -6.43
C GLU A 51 -1.34 -0.02 -6.07
N ALA A 52 -0.17 0.35 -6.56
CA ALA A 52 0.44 1.64 -6.32
C ALA A 52 1.12 2.13 -7.60
N THR A 53 0.90 3.40 -7.94
CA THR A 53 1.62 4.08 -9.01
C THR A 53 2.93 4.66 -8.48
N GLN A 54 3.90 4.92 -9.35
CA GLN A 54 5.17 5.54 -8.95
C GLN A 54 4.98 6.86 -8.15
N PRO A 55 4.07 7.79 -8.52
CA PRO A 55 3.81 8.98 -7.71
C PRO A 55 3.29 8.68 -6.30
N SER A 56 2.40 7.68 -6.16
CA SER A 56 1.88 7.28 -4.84
C SER A 56 2.96 6.67 -3.95
N VAL A 57 3.80 5.78 -4.53
CA VAL A 57 4.94 5.18 -3.83
C VAL A 57 5.95 6.25 -3.40
N SER A 58 6.28 7.19 -4.28
CA SER A 58 7.19 8.29 -3.96
C SER A 58 6.68 9.15 -2.80
N ARG A 59 5.39 9.51 -2.82
CA ARG A 59 4.75 10.26 -1.73
C ARG A 59 4.76 9.48 -0.42
N ASP A 60 4.40 8.20 -0.44
CA ASP A 60 4.39 7.38 0.77
C ASP A 60 5.80 7.21 1.36
N LEU A 61 6.83 6.99 0.54
CA LEU A 61 8.21 6.94 1.01
C LEU A 61 8.66 8.24 1.68
N ARG A 62 8.31 9.38 1.06
CA ARG A 62 8.60 10.71 1.61
C ARG A 62 7.89 10.93 2.94
N ASP A 63 6.61 10.60 3.02
CA ASP A 63 5.80 10.77 4.23
C ASP A 63 6.23 9.83 5.36
N LEU A 64 6.75 8.64 5.02
CA LEU A 64 7.30 7.68 5.97
C LEU A 64 8.76 7.99 6.38
N GLY A 65 9.39 8.99 5.77
CA GLY A 65 10.82 9.28 6.00
C GLY A 65 11.76 8.16 5.54
N VAL A 66 11.31 7.28 4.64
CA VAL A 66 12.11 6.18 4.10
C VAL A 66 13.01 6.73 2.99
N GLY A 67 14.25 7.04 3.35
CA GLY A 67 15.30 7.47 2.42
C GLY A 67 16.21 6.33 1.97
N LYS A 68 17.03 6.59 0.94
CA LYS A 68 18.18 5.72 0.64
C LYS A 68 19.09 5.68 1.88
N ALA A 69 19.29 4.49 2.44
CA ALA A 69 20.41 4.27 3.34
C ALA A 69 21.69 4.49 2.52
N ALA A 70 22.50 5.47 2.95
CA ALA A 70 23.80 5.79 2.35
C ALA A 70 24.73 4.56 2.32
#